data_AF-A0A2V7C0L2-F1
#
_entry.id   AF-A0A2V7C0L2-F1
#
_cell.length_a   1.000
_cell.length_b   1.000
_cell.length_c   1.000
_cell.angle_alpha   90.00
_cell.angle_beta   90.00
_cell.angle_gamma   90.00
#
_symmetry.space_group_name_H-M   'P 1'
#
loop_
_entity.id
_entity.type
_entity.pdbx_description
1 polymer ?
#
loop_
_entity_poly.entity_id
_entity_poly.type
_entity_poly.pdbx_seq_one_letter_code
_entity_poly.pdbx_strand_id
1 'polypeptide(L)'
;MRSQRYCYSSGSSSSRSRERRRHSRRWRVGAPPDVPTFKELGYPDAEFYIWAGVFAPKGTPEPVLAKLRETLRAAVGDPDFKAAMDKLETRIVFKQGDEFARFFETDARRLAAGVRKVGRIEAK
;
A
#
# COMPACT_ATOMS: atom_id res chain seq x y z
N MET A 1 23.26 22.14 -36.14
CA MET A 1 22.46 20.90 -35.94
C MET A 1 21.84 20.92 -34.54
N ARG A 2 20.50 21.01 -34.48
CA ARG A 2 19.52 20.57 -33.45
C ARG A 2 19.96 20.62 -31.97
N SER A 3 19.58 21.60 -31.16
CA SER A 3 18.24 22.02 -30.67
C SER A 3 17.64 21.15 -29.55
N GLN A 4 17.49 21.84 -28.40
CA GLN A 4 16.44 21.76 -27.38
C GLN A 4 16.47 20.63 -26.33
N ARG A 5 17.09 21.00 -25.20
CA ARG A 5 16.71 20.63 -23.84
C ARG A 5 15.30 21.21 -23.54
N TYR A 6 14.41 20.40 -22.98
CA TYR A 6 13.20 20.89 -22.31
C TYR A 6 13.36 20.69 -20.80
N CYS A 7 13.49 21.80 -20.07
CA CYS A 7 13.35 21.89 -18.63
C CYS A 7 12.20 22.87 -18.39
N TYR A 8 11.06 22.41 -17.89
CA TYR A 8 9.97 23.29 -17.50
C TYR A 8 10.09 23.55 -15.99
N SER A 9 10.53 24.76 -15.64
CA SER A 9 10.41 25.32 -14.30
C SER A 9 9.53 26.57 -14.36
N SER A 10 8.43 26.58 -13.62
CA SER A 10 7.75 27.81 -13.22
C SER A 10 7.50 27.74 -11.71
N GLY A 11 7.97 28.76 -10.98
CA GLY A 11 7.80 28.87 -9.53
C GLY A 11 8.99 29.52 -8.84
N SER A 12 9.00 30.85 -8.82
CA SER A 12 9.96 31.71 -8.16
C SER A 12 9.91 31.65 -6.62
N SER A 13 11.05 31.98 -6.01
CA SER A 13 11.27 32.50 -4.65
C SER A 13 10.59 31.83 -3.45
N SER A 14 11.39 31.10 -2.66
CA SER A 14 11.85 31.60 -1.36
C SER A 14 12.53 30.46 -0.58
N SER A 15 13.79 30.71 -0.31
CA SER A 15 14.72 29.90 0.47
C SER A 15 14.38 29.95 1.95
N ARG A 16 14.18 28.76 2.55
CA ARG A 16 14.30 28.36 3.99
C ARG A 16 13.07 27.60 4.47
N SER A 17 13.05 26.29 4.23
CA SER A 17 12.27 25.30 5.02
C SER A 17 12.41 23.86 4.53
N ARG A 18 13.05 23.63 3.37
CA ARG A 18 12.99 22.33 2.66
C ARG A 18 13.82 21.18 3.25
N GLU A 19 14.62 21.38 4.29
CA GLU A 19 15.51 20.33 4.80
C GLU A 19 14.80 19.29 5.72
N ARG A 20 13.66 19.63 6.33
CA ARG A 20 12.94 18.70 7.25
C ARG A 20 11.87 17.80 6.61
N ARG A 21 11.75 17.78 5.27
CA ARG A 21 10.69 17.03 4.56
C ARG A 21 11.20 15.84 3.73
N ARG A 22 12.31 15.20 4.11
CA ARG A 22 12.86 14.06 3.35
C ARG A 22 12.62 12.68 3.98
N HIS A 23 12.22 12.58 5.24
CA HIS A 23 12.05 11.27 5.89
C HIS A 23 10.64 10.64 5.80
N SER A 24 9.61 11.37 5.36
CA SER A 24 8.22 10.91 5.49
C SER A 24 7.57 10.25 4.26
N ARG A 25 8.35 9.82 3.26
CA ARG A 25 7.81 9.30 1.97
C ARG A 25 7.30 7.85 2.01
N ARG A 26 6.75 7.37 3.12
CA ARG A 26 6.18 6.01 3.16
C ARG A 26 4.67 6.09 3.38
N TRP A 27 3.97 6.21 2.24
CA TRP A 27 2.52 6.12 2.04
C TRP A 27 1.66 7.22 2.67
N ARG A 28 1.26 8.18 1.82
CA ARG A 28 0.07 9.01 2.04
C ARG A 28 -0.98 8.56 1.02
N VAL A 29 -2.16 8.17 1.50
CA VAL A 29 -3.39 8.18 0.69
C VAL A 29 -3.71 9.66 0.39
N GLY A 30 -4.52 10.00 -0.61
CA GLY A 30 -4.81 11.36 -1.11
C GLY A 30 -5.30 12.43 -0.11
N ALA A 31 -5.10 12.23 1.19
CA ALA A 31 -5.24 13.20 2.24
C ALA A 31 -4.48 14.51 1.94
N PRO A 32 -5.03 15.67 2.36
CA PRO A 32 -4.36 16.95 2.26
C PRO A 32 -2.94 16.89 2.83
N PRO A 33 -1.96 17.58 2.23
CA PRO A 33 -0.55 17.53 2.64
C PRO A 33 -0.32 17.98 4.09
N ASP A 34 -1.30 18.66 4.67
CA ASP A 34 -1.27 19.20 6.03
C ASP A 34 -1.76 18.20 7.09
N VAL A 35 -2.26 17.03 6.69
CA VAL A 35 -2.65 15.97 7.62
C VAL A 35 -1.45 15.08 7.94
N PRO A 36 -0.95 15.07 9.20
CA PRO A 36 0.12 14.18 9.59
C PRO A 36 -0.38 12.74 9.77
N THR A 37 0.47 11.78 9.42
CA THR A 37 0.28 10.37 9.73
C THR A 37 0.56 10.11 11.22
N PHE A 38 0.02 9.05 11.79
CA PHE A 38 0.34 8.65 13.17
C PHE A 38 1.83 8.44 13.41
N LYS A 39 2.56 7.93 12.41
CA LYS A 39 4.01 7.79 12.45
C LYS A 39 4.73 9.13 12.58
N GLU A 40 4.26 10.17 11.87
CA GLU A 40 4.81 11.52 11.98
C GLU A 40 4.50 12.18 13.33
N LEU A 41 3.43 11.74 14.00
CA LEU A 41 3.06 12.18 15.35
C LEU A 41 3.79 11.41 16.47
N GLY A 42 4.73 10.51 16.14
CA GLY A 42 5.51 9.77 17.13
C GLY A 42 4.91 8.43 17.54
N TYR A 43 3.94 7.91 16.78
CA TYR A 43 3.39 6.56 16.98
C TYR A 43 3.91 5.62 15.87
N PRO A 44 5.13 5.05 16.00
CA PRO A 44 5.79 4.32 14.92
C PRO A 44 5.04 3.04 14.50
N ASP A 45 4.31 2.42 15.42
CA ASP A 45 3.58 1.17 15.20
C ASP A 45 2.12 1.38 14.82
N ALA A 46 1.62 2.62 14.91
CA ALA A 46 0.25 2.97 14.56
C ALA A 46 0.15 3.18 13.05
N GLU A 47 -0.24 2.13 12.36
CA GLU A 47 -0.53 2.13 10.93
C GLU A 47 -1.80 1.33 10.71
N PHE A 48 -2.72 1.81 9.89
CA PHE A 48 -3.92 1.07 9.56
C PHE A 48 -4.17 1.21 8.06
N TYR A 49 -4.46 0.08 7.44
CA TYR A 49 -4.82 0.00 6.03
C TYR A 49 -5.68 -1.24 5.86
N ILE A 50 -6.57 -1.19 4.88
CA ILE A 50 -7.42 -2.31 4.51
C ILE A 50 -6.85 -2.89 3.22
N TRP A 51 -6.69 -4.21 3.19
CA TRP A 51 -6.23 -4.94 2.02
C TRP A 51 -7.26 -6.01 1.64
N ALA A 52 -7.25 -6.40 0.37
CA ALA A 52 -8.07 -7.49 -0.15
C ALA A 52 -7.16 -8.63 -0.64
N GLY A 53 -7.60 -9.87 -0.46
CA GLY A 53 -6.86 -11.05 -0.88
C GLY A 53 -7.78 -12.19 -1.30
N VAL A 54 -7.28 -13.04 -2.18
CA VAL A 54 -7.99 -14.23 -2.68
C VAL A 54 -7.27 -15.47 -2.14
N PHE A 55 -8.03 -16.39 -1.56
CA PHE A 55 -7.53 -17.61 -0.94
C PHE A 55 -8.14 -18.84 -1.63
N ALA A 56 -7.40 -19.95 -1.63
CA ALA A 56 -7.85 -21.23 -2.14
C ALA A 56 -7.83 -22.29 -1.02
N PRO A 57 -8.70 -23.31 -1.09
CA PRO A 57 -8.70 -24.41 -0.12
C PRO A 57 -7.35 -25.14 -0.02
N LYS A 58 -7.04 -25.66 1.16
CA LYS A 58 -5.89 -26.53 1.37
C LYS A 58 -5.99 -27.75 0.44
N GLY A 59 -4.89 -28.07 -0.24
CA GLY A 59 -4.81 -29.20 -1.18
C GLY A 59 -5.31 -28.89 -2.59
N THR A 60 -5.60 -27.62 -2.90
CA THR A 60 -5.88 -27.20 -4.29
C THR A 60 -4.69 -27.58 -5.19
N PRO A 61 -4.91 -28.29 -6.32
CA PRO A 61 -3.83 -28.71 -7.21
C PRO A 61 -3.01 -27.54 -7.75
N GLU A 62 -1.69 -27.73 -7.87
CA GLU A 62 -0.77 -26.69 -8.35
C GLU A 62 -1.16 -26.08 -9.71
N PRO A 63 -1.66 -26.86 -10.71
CA PRO A 63 -2.11 -26.27 -11.97
C PRO A 63 -3.23 -25.24 -11.80
N VAL A 64 -4.15 -25.46 -10.86
CA VAL A 64 -5.25 -24.52 -10.55
C VAL A 64 -4.71 -23.28 -9.85
N LEU A 65 -3.80 -23.45 -8.89
CA LEU A 65 -3.13 -22.33 -8.21
C LEU A 65 -2.32 -21.47 -9.19
N ALA A 66 -1.59 -22.10 -10.11
CA ALA A 66 -0.84 -21.43 -11.16
C ALA A 66 -1.78 -20.58 -12.02
N LYS A 67 -2.93 -21.14 -12.43
CA LYS A 67 -3.91 -20.40 -13.22
C LYS A 67 -4.49 -19.21 -12.47
N LEU A 68 -4.85 -19.39 -11.20
CA LEU A 68 -5.35 -18.30 -10.35
C LEU A 68 -4.33 -17.15 -10.22
N ARG A 69 -3.06 -17.48 -9.97
CA ARG A 69 -1.98 -16.48 -9.86
C ARG A 69 -1.80 -15.71 -11.17
N GLU A 70 -1.83 -16.41 -12.30
CA GLU A 70 -1.74 -15.79 -13.64
C GLU A 70 -2.92 -14.85 -13.88
N THR A 71 -4.15 -15.32 -13.67
CA THR A 71 -5.36 -14.52 -13.91
C THR A 71 -5.41 -13.30 -13.00
N LEU A 72 -5.06 -13.44 -11.71
CA LEU A 72 -5.01 -12.30 -10.79
C LEU A 72 -3.96 -11.28 -11.21
N ARG A 73 -2.79 -11.73 -11.65
CA ARG A 73 -1.73 -10.84 -12.18
C ARG A 73 -2.20 -10.07 -13.42
N ALA A 74 -2.91 -10.75 -14.32
CA ALA A 74 -3.51 -10.09 -15.49
C ALA A 74 -4.56 -9.06 -15.07
N ALA A 75 -5.47 -9.41 -14.16
CA ALA A 75 -6.52 -8.53 -13.68
C ALA A 75 -5.99 -7.25 -13.00
N VAL A 76 -4.97 -7.35 -12.14
CA VAL A 76 -4.36 -6.14 -11.54
C VAL A 76 -3.57 -5.31 -12.55
N GLY A 77 -3.18 -5.91 -13.67
CA GLY A 77 -2.52 -5.25 -14.79
C GLY A 77 -3.48 -4.52 -15.72
N ASP A 78 -4.77 -4.84 -15.65
CA ASP A 78 -5.81 -4.35 -16.54
C ASP A 78 -6.02 -2.82 -16.42
N PRO A 79 -6.11 -2.09 -17.53
CA PRO A 79 -6.29 -0.63 -17.51
C PRO A 79 -7.57 -0.18 -16.83
N ASP A 80 -8.69 -0.88 -17.02
CA ASP A 80 -9.97 -0.49 -16.43
C ASP A 80 -9.96 -0.74 -14.93
N PHE A 81 -9.35 -1.85 -14.49
CA PHE A 81 -9.12 -2.10 -13.07
C PHE A 81 -8.25 -1.02 -12.43
N LYS A 82 -7.14 -0.63 -13.08
CA LYS A 82 -6.28 0.46 -12.60
C LYS A 82 -7.02 1.79 -12.51
N ALA A 83 -7.78 2.15 -13.55
CA ALA A 83 -8.57 3.38 -13.56
C ALA A 83 -9.61 3.40 -12.43
N ALA A 84 -10.26 2.27 -12.17
CA ALA A 84 -11.20 2.14 -11.06
C ALA A 84 -10.52 2.33 -9.70
N MET A 85 -9.34 1.71 -9.49
CA MET A 85 -8.58 1.86 -8.25
C MET A 85 -8.04 3.28 -8.06
N ASP A 86 -7.58 3.93 -9.12
CA ASP A 86 -7.12 5.32 -9.09
C ASP A 86 -8.26 6.28 -8.72
N LYS A 87 -9.48 6.05 -9.23
CA LYS A 87 -10.68 6.82 -8.85
C LYS A 87 -11.02 6.67 -7.36
N LEU A 88 -10.71 5.51 -6.78
CA LEU A 88 -10.86 5.24 -5.34
C LEU A 88 -9.63 5.69 -4.53
N GLU A 89 -8.66 6.36 -5.16
CA GLU A 89 -7.36 6.73 -4.58
C GLU A 89 -6.65 5.55 -3.89
N THR A 90 -6.93 4.35 -4.40
CA THR A 90 -6.47 3.09 -3.84
C THR A 90 -5.25 2.64 -4.61
N ARG A 91 -4.10 2.65 -3.93
CA ARG A 91 -2.88 2.18 -4.55
C ARG A 91 -2.87 0.66 -4.68
N ILE A 92 -2.64 0.18 -5.90
CA ILE A 92 -2.48 -1.25 -6.17
C ILE A 92 -1.08 -1.71 -5.71
N VAL A 93 -1.05 -2.68 -4.80
CA VAL A 93 0.14 -3.44 -4.43
C VAL A 93 -0.20 -4.92 -4.54
N PHE A 94 0.29 -5.56 -5.59
CA PHE A 94 0.03 -6.98 -5.84
C PHE A 94 1.12 -7.85 -5.19
N LYS A 95 0.68 -8.89 -4.48
CA LYS A 95 1.53 -9.93 -3.87
C LYS A 95 0.90 -11.28 -4.14
N GLN A 96 1.72 -12.32 -4.29
CA GLN A 96 1.23 -13.67 -4.51
C GLN A 96 2.18 -14.72 -3.92
N GLY A 97 1.69 -15.95 -3.71
CA GLY A 97 2.48 -17.05 -3.18
C GLY A 97 3.10 -16.71 -1.82
N ASP A 98 4.37 -17.07 -1.65
CA ASP A 98 5.12 -16.87 -0.39
C ASP A 98 5.16 -15.40 0.05
N GLU A 99 5.21 -14.46 -0.89
CA GLU A 99 5.22 -13.03 -0.56
C GLU A 99 3.92 -12.62 0.13
N PHE A 100 2.79 -13.08 -0.41
CA PHE A 100 1.48 -12.82 0.18
C PHE A 100 1.31 -13.55 1.52
N ALA A 101 1.80 -14.79 1.63
CA ALA A 101 1.78 -15.54 2.88
C ALA A 101 2.53 -14.81 4.01
N ARG A 102 3.76 -14.35 3.75
CA ARG A 102 4.55 -13.58 4.72
C ARG A 102 3.87 -12.27 5.13
N PHE A 103 3.27 -11.57 4.16
CA PHE A 103 2.51 -10.36 4.40
C PHE A 103 1.31 -10.63 5.32
N PHE A 104 0.50 -11.65 4.99
CA PHE A 104 -0.67 -12.04 5.76
C PHE A 104 -0.32 -12.39 7.20
N GLU A 105 0.72 -13.21 7.42
CA GLU A 105 1.16 -13.56 8.76
C GLU A 105 1.64 -12.34 9.56
N THR A 106 2.36 -11.43 8.91
CA THR A 106 2.88 -10.22 9.55
C THR A 106 1.75 -9.30 9.97
N ASP A 107 0.76 -9.10 9.10
CA ASP A 107 -0.41 -8.28 9.41
C ASP A 107 -1.28 -8.93 10.49
N ALA A 108 -1.53 -10.24 10.41
CA ALA A 108 -2.27 -11.00 11.43
C ALA A 108 -1.60 -10.90 12.81
N ARG A 109 -0.27 -11.03 12.89
CA ARG A 109 0.49 -10.86 14.15
C ARG A 109 0.32 -9.45 14.72
N ARG A 110 0.40 -8.43 13.86
CA ARG A 110 0.26 -7.02 14.24
C ARG A 110 -1.14 -6.71 14.77
N LEU A 111 -2.18 -7.15 14.07
CA LEU A 111 -3.57 -6.96 14.47
C LEU A 111 -3.87 -7.72 15.78
N ALA A 112 -3.43 -8.97 15.91
CA ALA A 112 -3.60 -9.73 17.14
C ALA A 112 -2.91 -9.07 18.35
N ALA A 113 -1.73 -8.47 18.15
CA ALA A 113 -1.07 -7.68 19.20
C ALA A 113 -1.87 -6.43 19.58
N GLY A 114 -2.44 -5.71 18.60
CA GLY A 114 -3.31 -4.57 18.84
C GLY A 114 -4.58 -4.94 19.61
N VAL A 115 -5.30 -5.97 19.17
CA VAL A 115 -6.55 -6.46 19.80
C VAL A 115 -6.29 -6.88 21.25
N ARG A 116 -5.21 -7.62 21.53
CA ARG A 116 -4.82 -8.00 22.89
C ARG A 116 -4.55 -6.78 23.79
N LYS A 117 -3.86 -5.76 23.29
CA LYS A 117 -3.54 -4.54 24.05
C LYS A 117 -4.78 -3.72 24.38
N VAL A 118 -5.78 -3.68 23.49
CA VAL A 118 -7.01 -2.89 23.66
C VAL A 118 -8.06 -3.60 24.54
N GLY A 119 -7.79 -4.84 24.97
CA GLY A 119 -8.59 -5.50 26.01
C GLY A 119 -9.93 -6.07 25.56
N ARG A 120 -10.12 -6.33 24.26
CA ARG A 120 -11.31 -7.05 23.76
C ARG A 120 -10.92 -8.41 23.17
N ILE A 121 -11.10 -9.47 23.96
CA ILE A 121 -11.21 -10.84 23.48
C ILE A 121 -12.30 -11.53 24.30
N GLU A 122 -13.43 -11.81 23.67
CA GLU A 122 -14.19 -13.07 23.83
C GLU A 122 -14.70 -13.38 22.42
N ALA A 123 -14.20 -14.37 21.67
CA ALA A 123 -14.17 -15.82 21.91
C ALA A 123 -15.58 -16.35 22.27
N LYS A 124 -16.30 -16.77 21.24
CA LYS A 124 -17.43 -17.71 21.35
C LYS A 124 -17.10 -18.93 20.52
#